data_AF-A0A971BLI9-F1
#
_entry.id   AF-A0A971BLI9-F1
#
_cell.length_a   1.000
_cell.length_b   1.000
_cell.length_c   1.000
_cell.angle_alpha   90.00
_cell.angle_beta   90.00
_cell.angle_gamma   90.00
#
_symmetry.space_group_name_H-M   'P 1'
#
loop_
_entity.id
_entity.type
_entity.pdbx_description
1 polymer ?
#
loop_
_entity_poly.entity_id
_entity_poly.type
_entity_poly.pdbx_seq_one_letter_code
_entity_poly.pdbx_strand_id
1 'polypeptide(L)'
;MTNVLVIGAGTMGTQIALHCAMNGCGVKVYDIKEDILKTSVQKMGMYLEELAGSGVITEAQCGGIMARIAATADPREAGEEA
;
A
#
# COMPACT_ATOMS: atom_id res chain seq x y z
N MET A 1 7.54 9.32 12.56
CA MET A 1 7.09 8.44 11.46
C MET A 1 5.65 8.81 11.20
N THR A 2 5.28 9.14 9.96
CA THR A 2 3.93 9.60 9.63
C THR A 2 3.11 8.41 9.16
N ASN A 3 1.98 8.17 9.81
CA ASN A 3 1.04 7.11 9.45
C ASN A 3 -0.07 7.70 8.57
N VAL A 4 -0.51 6.93 7.58
CA VAL A 4 -1.54 7.33 6.61
C VAL A 4 -2.56 6.21 6.51
N LEU A 5 -3.81 6.51 6.82
CA LEU A 5 -4.94 5.62 6.56
C LEU A 5 -5.60 5.98 5.22
N VAL A 6 -5.67 5.01 4.32
CA VAL A 6 -6.36 5.11 3.04
C VAL A 6 -7.67 4.31 3.12
N ILE A 7 -8.79 5.01 2.96
CA ILE A 7 -10.12 4.41 2.94
C ILE A 7 -10.53 4.15 1.49
N GLY A 8 -10.70 2.88 1.15
CA GLY A 8 -11.00 2.36 -0.18
C GLY A 8 -9.76 1.77 -0.86
N ALA A 9 -9.85 0.52 -1.30
CA ALA A 9 -8.79 -0.24 -1.97
C ALA A 9 -9.00 -0.32 -3.50
N GLY A 10 -9.78 0.60 -4.06
CA GLY A 10 -9.95 0.77 -5.51
C GLY A 10 -8.68 1.29 -6.20
N THR A 11 -8.79 1.63 -7.49
CA THR A 11 -7.63 2.07 -8.30
C THR A 11 -6.91 3.29 -7.73
N MET A 12 -7.66 4.31 -7.27
CA MET A 12 -7.06 5.52 -6.70
C MET A 12 -6.45 5.25 -5.32
N GLY A 13 -7.18 4.55 -4.44
CA GLY A 13 -6.67 4.21 -3.11
C GLY A 13 -5.39 3.37 -3.18
N THR A 14 -5.33 2.43 -4.12
CA THR A 14 -4.13 1.63 -4.39
C THR A 14 -2.92 2.52 -4.74
N GLN A 15 -3.08 3.47 -5.66
CA GLN A 15 -1.97 4.36 -6.06
C GLN A 15 -1.59 5.36 -4.95
N ILE A 16 -2.56 5.93 -4.25
CA ILE A 16 -2.31 6.84 -3.12
C ILE A 16 -1.51 6.11 -2.04
N ALA A 17 -1.95 4.92 -1.63
CA ALA A 17 -1.28 4.11 -0.63
C ALA A 17 0.17 3.79 -1.04
N LEU A 18 0.37 3.38 -2.29
CA LEU A 18 1.70 3.10 -2.81
C LEU A 18 2.60 4.33 -2.81
N HIS A 19 2.12 5.47 -3.30
CA HIS A 19 2.88 6.73 -3.30
C HIS A 19 3.26 7.18 -1.88
N CYS A 20 2.36 7.05 -0.91
CA CYS A 20 2.67 7.35 0.50
C CYS A 20 3.76 6.42 1.04
N ALA A 21 3.68 5.12 0.77
CA ALA A 21 4.67 4.15 1.21
C ALA A 21 6.05 4.38 0.56
N MET A 22 6.08 4.74 -0.73
CA MET A 22 7.30 5.13 -1.46
C MET A 22 8.00 6.34 -0.85
N ASN A 23 7.24 7.27 -0.25
CA ASN A 23 7.77 8.44 0.44
C ASN A 23 8.08 8.17 1.92
N GLY A 24 8.00 6.91 2.35
CA GLY A 24 8.41 6.48 3.68
C GLY A 24 7.32 6.57 4.76
N CYS A 25 6.06 6.80 4.40
CA CYS A 25 4.96 6.71 5.36
C CYS A 25 4.64 5.25 5.70
N GLY A 26 4.18 5.01 6.94
CA GLY A 26 3.45 3.78 7.26
C GLY A 26 2.03 3.91 6.74
N VAL A 27 1.53 2.91 6.00
CA VAL A 27 0.24 3.01 5.31
C VAL A 27 -0.66 1.86 5.71
N LYS A 28 -1.87 2.18 6.17
CA LYS A 28 -2.96 1.22 6.34
C LYS A 28 -4.00 1.45 5.25
N VAL A 29 -4.44 0.38 4.59
CA VAL A 29 -5.49 0.40 3.58
C VAL A 29 -6.71 -0.32 4.12
N TYR A 30 -7.84 0.37 4.13
CA TYR A 30 -9.11 -0.19 4.57
C TYR A 30 -10.08 -0.34 3.39
N ASP A 31 -10.76 -1.48 3.30
CA ASP A 31 -11.91 -1.68 2.44
C ASP A 31 -12.84 -2.72 3.05
N ILE A 32 -14.13 -2.65 2.75
CA ILE A 32 -15.13 -3.59 3.28
C ILE A 32 -15.00 -5.01 2.70
N LYS A 33 -14.29 -5.19 1.58
CA LYS A 33 -14.11 -6.50 0.94
C LYS A 33 -12.65 -6.92 0.89
N GLU A 34 -12.34 -8.06 1.53
CA GLU A 34 -11.00 -8.66 1.50
C GLU A 34 -10.46 -8.93 0.10
N ASP A 35 -11.32 -9.34 -0.84
CA ASP A 35 -10.89 -9.63 -2.21
C ASP A 35 -10.35 -8.39 -2.93
N ILE A 36 -10.93 -7.21 -2.62
CA ILE A 36 -10.46 -5.93 -3.16
C ILE A 36 -9.11 -5.59 -2.53
N LEU A 37 -8.93 -5.82 -1.23
CA LEU A 37 -7.65 -5.60 -0.54
C LEU A 37 -6.54 -6.50 -1.10
N LYS A 38 -6.81 -7.80 -1.28
CA LYS A 38 -5.86 -8.74 -1.91
C LYS A 38 -5.47 -8.28 -3.31
N THR A 39 -6.45 -7.89 -4.13
CA THR A 39 -6.22 -7.36 -5.48
C THR A 39 -5.40 -6.07 -5.44
N SER A 40 -5.66 -5.18 -4.48
CA SER A 40 -4.95 -3.92 -4.31
C SER A 40 -3.47 -4.15 -3.97
N VAL A 41 -3.19 -5.01 -2.99
CA VAL A 41 -1.81 -5.38 -2.60
C VAL A 41 -1.06 -6.05 -3.75
N GLN A 42 -1.71 -6.93 -4.51
CA GLN A 42 -1.11 -7.55 -5.71
C GLN A 42 -0.75 -6.49 -6.76
N LYS A 43 -1.65 -5.54 -7.04
CA LYS A 43 -1.39 -4.44 -7.97
C LYS A 43 -0.23 -3.56 -7.53
N MET A 44 -0.12 -3.25 -6.23
CA MET A 44 1.02 -2.51 -5.69
C MET A 44 2.35 -3.22 -5.97
N GLY A 45 2.40 -4.54 -5.76
CA GLY A 45 3.57 -5.36 -6.09
C GLY A 45 3.93 -5.27 -7.57
N MET A 46 2.95 -5.45 -8.46
CA MET A 46 3.15 -5.33 -9.91
C MET A 46 3.68 -3.95 -10.33
N TYR A 47 3.15 -2.87 -9.76
CA TYR A 47 3.64 -1.52 -10.04
C TYR A 47 5.08 -1.32 -9.57
N LEU A 48 5.46 -1.87 -8.42
CA LEU A 48 6.84 -1.79 -7.93
C LEU A 48 7.80 -2.62 -8.81
N GLU A 49 7.38 -3.79 -9.27
CA GLU A 49 8.17 -4.59 -10.22
C GLU A 49 8.39 -3.85 -11.55
N GLU A 50 7.36 -3.18 -12.08
CA GLU A 50 7.48 -2.35 -13.29
C GLU A 50 8.43 -1.16 -13.09
N LEU A 51 8.35 -0.49 -11.92
CA LEU A 51 9.26 0.60 -11.56
C LEU A 51 10.71 0.11 -11.36
N ALA A 52 10.90 -1.09 -10.81
CA ALA A 52 12.21 -1.70 -10.69
C ALA A 52 12.78 -2.09 -12.06
N GLY A 53 11.97 -2.70 -12.93
CA GLY A 53 12.35 -3.07 -14.28
C GLY A 53 12.69 -1.88 -15.18
N SER A 54 12.10 -0.71 -14.90
CA SER A 54 12.44 0.56 -15.57
C SER A 54 13.60 1.33 -14.92
N GLY A 55 14.16 0.81 -13.81
CA GLY A 55 15.32 1.40 -13.11
C GLY A 55 15.00 2.63 -12.25
N VAL A 56 13.72 2.91 -11.99
CA VAL A 56 13.29 4.04 -11.12
C VAL A 56 13.60 3.74 -9.65
N ILE A 57 13.47 2.47 -9.27
CA ILE A 57 13.79 1.95 -7.94
C ILE A 57 14.58 0.65 -8.05
N THR A 58 15.17 0.21 -6.94
CA THR A 58 15.84 -1.09 -6.82
C THR A 58 14.89 -2.15 -6.24
N GLU A 59 15.15 -3.43 -6.51
CA GLU A 59 14.39 -4.54 -5.93
C GLU A 59 14.39 -4.51 -4.39
N ALA A 60 15.52 -4.10 -3.79
CA ALA A 60 15.63 -3.92 -2.33
C ALA A 60 14.67 -2.84 -1.80
N GLN A 61 14.43 -1.78 -2.56
CA GLN A 61 13.46 -0.74 -2.19
C GLN A 61 12.02 -1.27 -2.29
N CYS A 62 11.70 -2.14 -3.25
CA CYS A 62 10.36 -2.72 -3.38
C CYS A 62 9.93 -3.43 -2.09
N GLY A 63 10.80 -4.28 -1.54
CA GLY A 63 10.52 -4.98 -0.27
C GLY A 63 10.31 -4.01 0.90
N GLY A 64 11.13 -2.97 0.98
CA GLY A 64 11.01 -1.93 2.02
C GLY A 64 9.75 -1.07 1.90
N ILE A 65 9.25 -0.84 0.68
CA ILE A 65 8.00 -0.12 0.43
C ILE A 65 6.81 -0.99 0.82
N MET A 66 6.78 -2.25 0.38
CA MET A 66 5.70 -3.19 0.71
C MET A 66 5.61 -3.47 2.21
N ALA A 67 6.74 -3.52 2.92
CA ALA A 67 6.77 -3.70 4.37
C ALA A 67 6.12 -2.55 5.16
N ARG A 68 5.91 -1.38 4.55
CA ARG A 68 5.20 -0.25 5.17
C ARG A 68 3.69 -0.30 4.97
N ILE A 69 3.18 -1.22 4.16
CA ILE A 69 1.77 -1.30 3.76
C ILE A 69 1.10 -2.44 4.52
N ALA A 70 0.04 -2.11 5.24
CA ALA A 70 -0.90 -3.07 5.82
C ALA A 70 -2.28 -2.86 5.23
N ALA A 71 -3.07 -3.94 5.14
CA ALA A 71 -4.41 -3.92 4.58
C ALA A 71 -5.36 -4.70 5.49
N THR A 72 -6.51 -4.12 5.84
CA THR A 72 -7.49 -4.75 6.73
C THR A 72 -8.93 -4.38 6.35
N ALA A 73 -9.86 -5.31 6.59
CA ALA A 73 -11.29 -5.08 6.46
C ALA A 73 -11.96 -4.72 7.80
N ASP A 74 -11.20 -4.67 8.90
CA ASP A 74 -11.70 -4.21 10.20
C ASP A 74 -11.45 -2.70 10.35
N PRO A 75 -12.52 -1.87 10.48
CA PRO A 75 -12.36 -0.43 10.64
C PRO A 75 -11.66 -0.03 11.96
N ARG A 76 -11.70 -0.88 13.00
CA ARG A 76 -10.98 -0.60 14.25
C ARG A 76 -9.49 -0.78 14.04
N GLU A 77 -9.07 -1.91 13.50
CA GLU A 77 -7.67 -2.20 13.18
C GLU A 77 -7.10 -1.16 12.20
N ALA A 78 -7.92 -0.72 11.23
CA ALA A 78 -7.54 0.31 10.28
C ALA A 78 -7.26 1.67 10.94
N GLY A 79 -8.07 2.05 11.93
CA GLY A 79 -7.94 3.31 12.66
C GLY A 79 -6.91 3.28 13.80
N GLU A 80 -6.48 2.10 14.23
CA GLU A 80 -5.43 1.98 15.24
C GLU A 80 -4.12 2.58 14.71
N GLU A 81 -3.52 3.50 15.48
CA GLU A 81 -2.24 4.14 15.15
C GLU A 81 -2.23 4.94 13.83
N ALA A 82 -3.39 5.21 13.23
CA ALA A 82 -3.53 6.08 12.05
C ALA A 82 -3.48 7.58 12.41
#